data_AF-A0AA38U3S7-F1
#
_entry.id   AF-A0AA38U3S7-F1
#
_cell.length_a   1.000
_cell.length_b   1.000
_cell.length_c   1.000
_cell.angle_alpha   90.00
_cell.angle_beta   90.00
_cell.angle_gamma   90.00
#
_symmetry.space_group_name_H-M   'P 1'
#
loop_
_entity.id
_entity.type
_entity.pdbx_description
1 polymer ?
#
loop_
_entity_poly.entity_id
_entity_poly.type
_entity_poly.pdbx_seq_one_letter_code
_entity_poly.pdbx_strand_id
1 'polypeptide(L)'
;MADMMRTHHEQIQGDETDTNEHERETAIAEALERIDTHITEEANESLNQKLTDEDVREALKLSANHKAPGLNGISYEIWKTINARYQNAKAHNKPAFNIVKTLRMVYNEIETFGIAPRTTFSE
;
A
#
# COMPACT_ATOMS: atom_id res chain seq x y z
N MET A 1 13.35 -38.40 -0.75
CA MET A 1 12.43 -37.70 -1.69
C MET A 1 12.07 -36.31 -1.20
N ALA A 2 11.71 -36.13 0.08
CA ALA A 2 11.47 -34.81 0.67
C ALA A 2 12.68 -33.86 0.55
N ASP A 3 13.90 -34.36 0.76
CA ASP A 3 15.11 -33.53 0.64
C ASP A 3 15.37 -33.03 -0.78
N MET A 4 15.14 -33.87 -1.81
CA MET A 4 15.30 -33.42 -3.21
C MET A 4 14.28 -32.35 -3.59
N MET A 5 13.03 -32.47 -3.13
CA MET A 5 12.02 -31.43 -3.38
C MET A 5 12.33 -30.13 -2.63
N ARG A 6 12.86 -30.22 -1.40
CA ARG A 6 13.31 -29.04 -0.64
C ARG A 6 14.46 -28.34 -1.36
N THR A 7 15.51 -29.07 -1.74
CA THR A 7 16.66 -28.51 -2.45
C THR A 7 16.26 -27.88 -3.77
N HIS A 8 15.36 -28.51 -4.52
CA HIS A 8 14.80 -27.92 -5.73
C HIS A 8 14.06 -26.60 -5.42
N HIS A 9 13.15 -26.58 -4.44
CA HIS A 9 12.41 -25.37 -4.08
C HIS A 9 13.29 -24.22 -3.57
N GLU A 10 14.35 -24.54 -2.82
CA GLU A 10 15.34 -23.56 -2.33
C GLU A 10 16.18 -22.97 -3.47
N GLN A 11 16.42 -23.75 -4.54
CA GLN A 11 17.24 -23.34 -5.68
C GLN A 11 16.46 -22.65 -6.81
N ILE A 12 15.12 -22.76 -6.85
CA ILE A 12 14.27 -22.08 -7.85
C ILE A 12 14.50 -20.56 -7.84
N GLN A 13 14.75 -19.96 -6.68
CA GLN A 13 14.99 -18.51 -6.56
C GLN A 13 16.40 -18.08 -7.00
N GLY A 14 17.33 -19.03 -7.13
CA GLY A 14 18.68 -18.79 -7.66
C GLY A 14 18.81 -19.14 -9.15
N ASP A 15 17.76 -19.66 -9.77
CA ASP A 15 17.68 -19.92 -11.22
C ASP A 15 17.29 -18.61 -11.96
N GLU A 16 17.92 -17.51 -11.54
CA GLU A 16 17.86 -16.26 -12.28
C GLU A 16 18.77 -16.44 -13.50
N THR A 17 18.17 -16.56 -14.69
CA THR A 17 18.91 -16.37 -15.93
C THR A 17 19.59 -15.01 -15.85
N ASP A 18 20.93 -15.01 -15.86
CA ASP A 18 21.79 -13.83 -15.93
C ASP A 18 21.50 -13.09 -17.24
N THR A 19 20.40 -12.33 -17.23
CA THR A 19 19.84 -11.68 -18.40
C THR A 19 20.54 -10.34 -18.47
N ASN A 20 21.27 -10.13 -19.56
CA ASN A 20 21.95 -8.86 -19.80
C ASN A 20 20.96 -7.70 -19.59
N GLU A 21 21.34 -6.71 -18.79
CA GLU A 21 20.48 -5.56 -18.46
C GLU A 21 19.91 -4.89 -19.71
N HIS A 22 20.68 -4.82 -20.79
CA HIS A 22 20.24 -4.28 -22.07
C HIS A 22 19.20 -5.15 -22.78
N GLU A 23 19.34 -6.49 -22.72
CA GLU A 23 18.36 -7.43 -23.28
C GLU A 23 17.05 -7.37 -22.48
N ARG A 24 17.14 -7.23 -21.15
CA ARG A 24 16.00 -7.03 -20.26
C ARG A 24 15.25 -5.76 -20.58
N GLU A 25 15.95 -4.63 -20.69
CA GLU A 25 15.35 -3.33 -21.06
C GLU A 25 14.69 -3.37 -22.43
N THR A 26 15.34 -4.00 -23.42
CA THR A 26 14.78 -4.16 -24.77
C THR A 26 13.51 -5.00 -24.76
N ALA A 27 13.51 -6.14 -24.05
CA ALA A 27 12.33 -6.99 -23.93
C ALA A 27 11.17 -6.27 -23.20
N ILE A 28 11.47 -5.47 -22.17
CA ILE A 28 10.48 -4.63 -21.48
C ILE A 28 9.89 -3.61 -22.46
N ALA A 29 10.72 -2.89 -23.21
CA ALA A 29 10.26 -1.91 -24.19
C ALA A 29 9.37 -2.54 -25.27
N GLU A 30 9.80 -3.66 -25.87
CA GLU A 30 8.99 -4.39 -26.86
C GLU A 30 7.66 -4.90 -26.29
N ALA A 31 7.66 -5.35 -25.04
CA ALA A 31 6.43 -5.80 -24.38
C ALA A 31 5.47 -4.62 -24.16
N LEU A 32 5.98 -3.46 -23.73
CA LEU A 32 5.20 -2.25 -23.53
C LEU A 32 4.66 -1.69 -24.85
N GLU A 33 5.43 -1.73 -25.93
CA GLU A 33 4.97 -1.28 -27.27
C GLU A 33 3.80 -2.09 -27.81
N ARG A 34 3.64 -3.35 -27.39
CA ARG A 34 2.51 -4.22 -27.79
C ARG A 34 1.22 -3.91 -27.01
N ILE A 35 1.25 -3.00 -26.04
CA ILE A 35 0.07 -2.63 -25.25
C ILE A 35 -0.68 -1.51 -25.95
N ASP A 36 -1.68 -1.86 -26.77
CA ASP A 36 -2.55 -0.89 -27.46
C ASP A 36 -3.63 -0.28 -26.56
N THR A 37 -3.84 -0.83 -25.36
CA THR A 37 -4.85 -0.33 -24.43
C THR A 37 -4.24 0.71 -23.51
N HIS A 38 -4.80 1.91 -23.52
CA HIS A 38 -4.39 2.99 -22.63
C HIS A 38 -5.56 3.36 -21.72
N ILE A 39 -5.23 3.87 -20.53
CA ILE A 39 -6.25 4.44 -19.66
C ILE A 39 -6.90 5.63 -20.37
N THR A 40 -8.21 5.79 -20.21
CA THR A 40 -8.88 6.98 -20.71
C THR A 40 -8.42 8.21 -19.92
N GLU A 41 -8.54 9.40 -20.49
CA GLU A 41 -8.23 10.64 -19.76
C GLU A 41 -9.03 10.73 -18.46
N GLU A 42 -10.32 10.35 -18.50
CA GLU A 42 -11.18 10.28 -17.31
C GLU A 42 -10.64 9.32 -16.23
N ALA A 43 -10.12 8.16 -16.63
CA ALA A 43 -9.52 7.21 -15.70
C ALA A 43 -8.19 7.74 -15.15
N ASN A 44 -7.40 8.42 -15.98
CA ASN A 44 -6.15 9.08 -15.56
C ASN A 44 -6.41 10.19 -14.55
N GLU A 45 -7.38 11.05 -14.82
CA GLU A 45 -7.80 12.10 -13.89
C GLU A 45 -8.27 11.50 -12.56
N SER A 46 -9.05 10.41 -12.60
CA SER A 46 -9.50 9.69 -11.41
C SER A 46 -8.34 9.13 -10.58
N LEU A 47 -7.35 8.51 -11.24
CA LEU A 47 -6.15 7.97 -10.57
C LEU A 47 -5.25 9.05 -9.96
N ASN A 48 -5.28 10.27 -10.51
CA ASN A 48 -4.52 11.41 -9.99
C ASN A 48 -5.22 12.13 -8.83
N GLN A 49 -6.42 11.69 -8.42
CA GLN A 49 -7.12 12.30 -7.29
C GLN A 49 -6.45 11.92 -5.97
N LYS A 50 -6.16 12.93 -5.15
CA LYS A 50 -5.68 12.74 -3.79
C LYS A 50 -6.74 12.11 -2.91
N LEU A 51 -6.30 11.29 -1.96
CA LEU A 51 -7.19 10.67 -0.98
C LEU A 51 -7.96 11.72 -0.18
N THR A 52 -9.24 11.44 0.02
CA THR A 52 -10.16 12.23 0.84
C THR A 52 -10.26 11.69 2.27
N ASP A 53 -10.94 12.44 3.14
CA ASP A 53 -11.26 11.96 4.49
C ASP A 53 -12.25 10.78 4.47
N GLU A 54 -13.07 10.64 3.42
CA GLU A 54 -14.03 9.54 3.29
C GLU A 54 -13.32 8.26 2.89
N ASP A 55 -12.41 8.30 1.92
CA ASP A 55 -11.65 7.12 1.48
C ASP A 55 -10.94 6.44 2.67
N VAL A 56 -10.28 7.25 3.51
CA VAL A 56 -9.60 6.77 4.72
C VAL A 56 -10.60 6.22 5.74
N ARG A 57 -11.77 6.84 5.88
CA ARG A 57 -12.81 6.40 6.81
C ARG A 57 -13.42 5.07 6.39
N GLU A 58 -13.73 4.91 5.10
CA GLU A 58 -14.25 3.68 4.53
C GLU A 58 -13.23 2.55 4.61
N ALA A 59 -11.97 2.80 4.22
CA ALA A 59 -10.88 1.84 4.36
C ALA A 59 -10.71 1.39 5.82
N LEU A 60 -10.73 2.34 6.77
CA LEU A 60 -10.66 2.01 8.19
C LEU A 60 -11.87 1.19 8.65
N LYS A 61 -13.08 1.50 8.18
CA LYS A 61 -14.28 0.72 8.50
C LYS A 61 -14.18 -0.72 7.98
N LEU A 62 -13.72 -0.89 6.75
CA LEU A 62 -13.58 -2.18 6.05
C LEU A 62 -12.36 -3.00 6.49
N SER A 63 -11.39 -2.39 7.18
CA SER A 63 -10.21 -3.11 7.68
C SER A 63 -10.60 -4.31 8.56
N ALA A 64 -9.81 -5.38 8.51
CA ALA A 64 -10.19 -6.64 9.12
C ALA A 64 -10.26 -6.56 10.66
N ASN A 65 -11.24 -7.25 11.25
CA ASN A 65 -11.32 -7.45 12.70
C ASN A 65 -10.74 -8.82 13.07
N HIS A 66 -10.19 -8.91 14.27
CA HIS A 66 -9.69 -10.13 14.92
C HIS A 66 -8.62 -10.86 14.09
N LYS A 67 -7.88 -10.11 13.27
CA LYS A 67 -6.71 -10.63 12.55
C LYS A 67 -5.46 -10.42 13.37
N ALA A 68 -4.49 -11.30 13.17
CA ALA A 68 -3.16 -11.11 13.73
C ALA A 68 -2.61 -9.75 13.29
N PRO A 69 -2.03 -8.96 14.22
CA PRO A 69 -1.42 -7.70 13.86
C PRO A 69 -0.22 -7.92 12.94
N GLY A 70 0.15 -6.88 12.18
CA GLY A 70 1.36 -6.90 11.35
C GLY A 70 2.64 -6.90 12.19
N LEU A 71 3.78 -6.70 11.53
CA LEU A 71 5.12 -6.70 12.16
C LEU A 71 5.26 -5.74 13.35
N ASN A 72 4.49 -4.65 13.36
CA ASN A 72 4.49 -3.68 14.45
C ASN A 72 3.62 -4.06 15.67
N GLY A 73 2.89 -5.17 15.61
CA GLY A 73 2.01 -5.62 16.69
C GLY A 73 0.73 -4.78 16.88
N ILE A 74 0.48 -3.78 16.02
CA ILE A 74 -0.70 -2.89 16.12
C ILE A 74 -1.84 -3.48 15.31
N SER A 75 -2.95 -3.78 15.96
CA SER A 75 -4.15 -4.30 15.29
C SER A 75 -5.03 -3.18 14.74
N TYR A 76 -5.89 -3.50 13.77
CA TYR A 76 -6.81 -2.53 13.17
C TYR A 76 -7.80 -1.94 14.18
N GLU A 77 -8.15 -2.70 15.22
CA GLU A 77 -9.06 -2.26 16.29
C GLU A 77 -8.53 -1.04 17.05
N ILE A 78 -7.20 -0.90 17.18
CA ILE A 78 -6.60 0.29 17.80
C ILE A 78 -6.96 1.53 16.98
N TRP A 79 -6.73 1.49 15.68
CA TRP A 79 -7.05 2.59 14.76
C TRP A 79 -8.55 2.91 14.73
N LYS A 80 -9.40 1.87 14.67
CA LYS A 80 -10.86 2.01 14.75
C LYS A 80 -11.29 2.66 16.07
N THR A 81 -10.68 2.26 17.18
CA THR A 81 -10.98 2.80 18.51
C THR A 81 -10.58 4.27 18.62
N ILE A 82 -9.41 4.65 18.10
CA ILE A 82 -8.97 6.06 18.07
C ILE A 82 -9.98 6.90 17.27
N ASN A 83 -10.40 6.43 16.09
CA ASN A 83 -11.40 7.13 15.30
C ASN A 83 -12.75 7.22 16.04
N ALA A 84 -13.22 6.14 16.68
CA ALA A 84 -14.45 6.15 17.46
C ALA A 84 -14.41 7.18 18.61
N ARG A 85 -13.28 7.24 19.33
CA ARG A 85 -13.06 8.25 20.38
C ARG A 85 -13.09 9.68 19.82
N TYR A 86 -12.48 9.89 18.66
CA TYR A 86 -12.53 11.19 17.97
C TYR A 86 -13.96 11.58 17.60
N GLN A 87 -14.75 10.68 16.99
CA GLN A 87 -16.14 10.97 16.63
C GLN A 87 -16.99 11.29 17.86
N ASN A 88 -16.80 10.54 18.96
CA ASN A 88 -17.48 10.82 20.22
C ASN A 88 -17.10 12.20 20.79
N ALA A 89 -15.81 12.53 20.85
CA ALA A 89 -15.36 13.84 21.32
C ALA A 89 -15.88 14.98 20.45
N LYS A 90 -15.86 14.82 19.12
CA LYS A 90 -16.41 15.78 18.15
C LYS A 90 -17.91 16.02 18.40
N ALA A 91 -18.69 14.97 18.62
CA ALA A 91 -20.12 15.08 18.94
C ALA A 91 -20.39 15.88 20.23
N HIS A 92 -19.42 15.89 21.16
CA HIS A 92 -19.50 16.65 22.41
C HIS A 92 -18.69 17.96 22.38
N ASN A 93 -18.26 18.43 21.21
CA ASN A 93 -17.42 19.62 21.03
C ASN A 93 -16.14 19.62 21.89
N LYS A 94 -15.55 18.43 22.10
CA LYS A 94 -14.30 18.25 22.83
C LYS A 94 -13.12 18.10 21.87
N PRO A 95 -11.94 18.63 22.21
CA PRO A 95 -10.73 18.37 21.43
C PRO A 95 -10.35 16.90 21.53
N ALA A 96 -10.00 16.30 20.39
CA ALA A 96 -9.50 14.94 20.30
C ALA A 96 -8.63 14.75 19.05
N PHE A 97 -7.79 13.72 19.08
CA PHE A 97 -6.89 13.38 18.00
C PHE A 97 -7.64 12.80 16.79
N ASN A 98 -7.54 13.45 15.63
CA ASN A 98 -8.21 13.03 14.39
C ASN A 98 -7.30 12.13 13.55
N ILE A 99 -7.36 10.83 13.81
CA ILE A 99 -6.56 9.84 13.07
C ILE A 99 -6.85 9.82 11.56
N VAL A 100 -8.10 10.02 11.14
CA VAL A 100 -8.48 10.02 9.72
C VAL A 100 -7.75 11.13 8.97
N LYS A 101 -7.77 12.34 9.52
CA LYS A 101 -7.07 13.49 8.92
C LYS A 101 -5.55 13.26 8.91
N THR A 102 -4.99 12.70 9.99
CA THR A 102 -3.56 12.40 10.06
C THR A 102 -3.15 11.39 8.98
N LEU A 103 -3.87 10.28 8.84
CA LEU A 103 -3.58 9.26 7.83
C LEU A 103 -3.69 9.83 6.41
N ARG A 104 -4.76 10.58 6.12
CA ARG A 104 -4.91 11.26 4.82
C ARG A 104 -3.72 12.17 4.50
N MET A 105 -3.29 12.97 5.48
CA MET A 105 -2.13 13.86 5.30
C MET A 105 -0.87 13.07 4.99
N VAL A 106 -0.58 12.01 5.73
CA VAL A 106 0.61 11.17 5.53
C VAL A 106 0.58 10.50 4.16
N TYR A 107 -0.53 9.87 3.76
CA TYR A 107 -0.61 9.19 2.47
C TYR A 107 -0.48 10.16 1.29
N ASN A 108 -1.16 11.31 1.32
CA ASN A 108 -1.05 12.30 0.25
C ASN A 108 0.35 12.95 0.20
N GLU A 109 1.03 13.07 1.34
CA GLU A 109 2.41 13.54 1.42
C GLU A 109 3.36 12.53 0.78
N ILE A 110 3.21 11.24 1.09
CA ILE A 110 3.98 10.15 0.46
C ILE A 110 3.75 10.09 -1.04
N GLU A 111 2.50 10.25 -1.50
CA GLU A 111 2.18 10.27 -2.92
C GLU A 111 2.80 11.47 -3.64
N THR A 112 3.00 12.59 -2.95
CA THR A 112 3.53 13.83 -3.55
C THR A 112 5.05 13.90 -3.50
N PHE A 113 5.67 13.44 -2.41
CA PHE A 113 7.11 13.61 -2.15
C PHE A 113 7.89 12.28 -2.11
N GLY A 114 7.20 11.16 -2.25
CA GLY A 114 7.78 9.83 -2.05
C GLY A 114 7.91 9.47 -0.56
N ILE A 115 8.48 8.30 -0.32
CA ILE A 115 8.69 7.76 1.02
C ILE A 115 9.96 8.39 1.61
N ALA A 116 9.89 8.77 2.89
CA ALA A 116 11.03 9.31 3.60
C ALA A 116 12.21 8.30 3.61
N PRO A 117 13.44 8.73 3.26
CA PRO A 117 14.60 7.86 3.30
C PRO A 117 14.78 7.33 4.72
N ARG A 118 14.88 5.99 4.89
CA ARG A 118 15.01 5.25 6.17
C ARG A 118 13.71 4.86 6.87
N THR A 119 12.57 4.89 6.19
CA THR A 119 11.34 4.25 6.71
C THR A 119 11.07 2.95 5.96
N THR A 120 10.57 1.93 6.66
CA THR A 120 10.19 0.63 6.09
C THR A 120 8.74 0.65 5.61
N PHE A 121 8.25 1.80 5.13
CA PHE A 121 6.82 1.98 4.85
C PHE A 121 6.33 1.16 3.65
N SER A 122 7.23 0.81 2.72
CA SER A 122 6.97 0.02 1.50
C SER A 122 7.59 -1.38 1.51
N GLU A 123 8.14 -1.83 2.64
CA GLU A 123 8.68 -3.18 2.82
C GLU A 123 7.63 -4.08 3.51
#